data_AF-Q062R8-F1
#
_entry.id   AF-Q062R8-F1
#
_cell.length_a   1.000
_cell.length_b   1.000
_cell.length_c   1.000
_cell.angle_alpha   90.00
_cell.angle_beta   90.00
_cell.angle_gamma   90.00
#
_symmetry.space_group_name_H-M   'P 1'
#
loop_
_entity.id
_entity.type
_entity.pdbx_description
1 polymer ?
#
loop_
_entity_poly.entity_id
_entity_poly.type
_entity_poly.pdbx_seq_one_letter_code
_entity_poly.pdbx_strand_id
1 'polypeptide(L)'
;MGPMLRWSWLLGVALMAPAAMPAGGADFRQPQVRRRVGVGGHLHVASDAPLRLSPMAVAPRLSTLRAGTSLRLLRRWSAADGNDWLHVQPLGEDQPRGWLRA
;
A
#
# COMPACT_ATOMS: atom_id res chain seq x y z
N MET A 1 34.47 -6.68 39.34
CA MET A 1 33.06 -7.14 39.23
C MET A 1 32.79 -7.45 37.77
N GLY A 2 32.55 -8.74 37.48
CA GLY A 2 32.80 -9.34 36.17
C GLY A 2 31.79 -8.94 35.08
N PRO A 3 32.18 -9.06 33.80
CA PRO A 3 31.36 -8.71 32.64
C PRO A 3 29.98 -9.39 32.62
N MET A 4 29.82 -10.52 33.32
CA MET A 4 28.54 -11.21 33.50
C MET A 4 27.45 -10.36 34.18
N LEU A 5 27.83 -9.46 35.10
CA LEU A 5 26.86 -8.58 35.75
C LEU A 5 26.36 -7.50 34.78
N ARG A 6 27.25 -6.98 33.92
CA ARG A 6 26.91 -6.01 32.87
C ARG A 6 25.96 -6.63 31.83
N TRP A 7 26.21 -7.88 31.45
CA TRP A 7 25.35 -8.62 30.52
C TRP A 7 24.01 -9.01 31.14
N SER A 8 23.99 -9.42 32.42
CA SER A 8 22.72 -9.71 33.13
C SER A 8 21.85 -8.47 33.28
N TRP A 9 22.47 -7.31 33.53
CA TRP A 9 21.75 -6.04 33.61
C TRP A 9 21.15 -5.62 32.26
N LEU A 10 21.91 -5.74 31.18
CA LEU A 10 21.39 -5.51 29.82
C LEU A 10 20.24 -6.47 29.47
N LEU A 11 20.32 -7.73 29.88
CA LEU A 11 19.26 -8.71 29.69
C LEU A 11 17.98 -8.35 30.47
N GLY A 12 18.14 -7.89 31.72
CA GLY A 12 17.01 -7.42 32.53
C GLY A 12 16.30 -6.21 31.92
N VAL A 13 17.06 -5.24 31.39
CA VAL A 13 16.50 -4.07 30.69
C VAL A 13 15.80 -4.48 29.39
N ALA A 14 16.37 -5.41 28.62
CA ALA A 14 15.76 -5.90 27.38
C ALA A 14 14.43 -6.64 27.64
N LEU A 15 14.31 -7.36 28.76
CA LEU A 15 13.06 -8.05 29.15
C LEU A 15 11.99 -7.09 29.68
N MET A 16 12.39 -5.93 30.21
CA MET A 16 11.47 -4.89 30.71
C MET A 16 11.06 -3.88 29.63
N ALA A 17 11.69 -3.92 28.44
CA ALA A 17 11.17 -3.20 27.29
C ALA A 17 9.83 -3.86 26.89
N PRO A 18 8.72 -3.11 26.82
CA PRO A 18 7.48 -3.65 26.28
C PRO A 18 7.78 -4.10 24.85
N ALA A 19 7.71 -5.40 24.58
CA ALA A 19 7.71 -5.95 23.22
C ALA A 19 6.41 -5.60 22.46
N ALA A 20 5.76 -4.50 22.84
CA ALA A 20 4.71 -3.85 22.07
C ALA A 20 5.39 -2.98 21.00
N MET A 21 6.14 -3.61 20.09
CA MET A 21 6.20 -3.05 18.76
C MET A 21 4.76 -3.07 18.23
N PRO A 22 4.20 -1.95 17.74
CA PRO A 22 2.99 -1.97 16.93
C PRO A 22 3.36 -2.56 15.57
N ALA A 23 3.82 -3.81 15.54
CA ALA A 23 3.92 -4.59 14.35
C ALA A 23 2.49 -5.00 13.98
N GLY A 24 1.80 -4.10 13.28
CA GLY A 24 0.62 -4.42 12.49
C GLY A 24 -0.51 -5.08 13.26
N GLY A 25 -1.22 -4.31 14.08
CA GLY A 25 -2.67 -4.49 14.25
C GLY A 25 -3.40 -4.17 12.94
N ALA A 26 -2.95 -4.72 11.82
CA ALA A 26 -3.78 -4.79 10.64
C ALA A 26 -4.83 -5.84 11.00
N ASP A 27 -6.07 -5.39 11.13
CA ASP A 27 -7.22 -6.29 11.18
C ASP A 27 -6.98 -7.38 10.14
N PHE A 28 -6.86 -8.63 10.60
CA PHE A 28 -6.98 -9.80 9.73
C PHE A 28 -8.45 -9.87 9.29
N ARG A 29 -8.86 -8.92 8.45
CA ARG A 29 -10.08 -9.03 7.67
C ARG A 29 -9.85 -10.25 6.79
N GLN A 30 -10.59 -11.31 7.07
CA GLN A 30 -10.54 -12.56 6.30
C GLN A 30 -10.38 -12.21 4.81
N PRO A 31 -9.40 -12.79 4.10
CA PRO A 31 -9.27 -12.56 2.68
C PRO A 31 -10.56 -13.05 2.03
N GLN A 32 -11.47 -12.12 1.72
CA GLN A 32 -12.61 -12.44 0.90
C GLN A 32 -12.04 -13.03 -0.39
N VAL A 33 -12.42 -14.28 -0.66
CA VAL A 33 -12.19 -14.92 -1.96
C VAL A 33 -13.02 -14.14 -2.97
N ARG A 34 -12.50 -12.98 -3.38
CA ARG A 34 -13.01 -12.24 -4.53
C ARG A 34 -12.63 -13.07 -5.73
N ARG A 35 -13.65 -13.69 -6.33
CA ARG A 35 -13.61 -14.29 -7.65
C ARG A 35 -12.75 -13.38 -8.54
N ARG A 36 -11.58 -13.86 -8.95
CA ARG A 36 -10.71 -13.14 -9.88
C ARG A 36 -11.46 -13.03 -11.20
N VAL A 37 -12.25 -11.97 -11.35
CA VAL A 37 -12.70 -11.52 -12.67
C VAL A 37 -11.44 -11.04 -13.37
N GLY A 38 -10.82 -11.94 -14.12
CA GLY A 38 -9.73 -11.67 -15.05
C GLY A 38 -8.47 -11.08 -14.44
N VAL A 39 -7.52 -11.94 -14.06
CA VAL A 39 -6.09 -11.59 -14.18
C VAL A 39 -5.82 -11.47 -15.69
N GLY A 40 -6.14 -10.32 -16.29
CA GLY A 40 -6.04 -10.13 -17.74
C GLY A 40 -6.85 -8.98 -18.34
N GLY A 41 -7.76 -8.36 -17.58
CA GLY A 41 -8.47 -7.16 -18.06
C GLY A 41 -7.58 -5.93 -17.97
N HIS A 42 -7.28 -5.29 -19.10
CA HIS A 42 -6.75 -3.93 -19.09
C HIS A 42 -7.89 -3.01 -18.64
N LEU A 43 -7.64 -2.20 -17.62
CA LEU A 43 -8.57 -1.14 -17.21
C LEU A 43 -8.37 0.04 -18.15
N HIS A 44 -9.44 0.69 -18.55
CA HIS A 44 -9.36 1.96 -19.25
C HIS A 44 -9.74 3.08 -18.30
N VAL A 45 -8.97 4.17 -18.33
CA VAL A 45 -9.32 5.39 -17.63
C VAL A 45 -10.59 5.97 -18.26
N ALA A 46 -11.68 6.06 -17.50
CA ALA A 46 -12.96 6.57 -18.02
C ALA A 46 -12.93 8.09 -18.30
N SER A 47 -12.16 8.84 -17.51
CA SER A 47 -12.02 10.29 -17.59
C SER A 47 -10.64 10.72 -17.11
N ASP A 48 -10.14 11.86 -17.56
CA ASP A 48 -8.84 12.38 -17.13
C ASP A 48 -8.72 12.38 -15.60
N ALA A 49 -7.71 11.66 -15.09
CA ALA A 49 -7.57 11.41 -13.67
C ALA A 49 -6.12 11.59 -13.19
N PRO A 50 -5.93 12.14 -11.98
CA PRO A 50 -4.60 12.31 -11.41
C PRO A 50 -4.04 10.97 -10.92
N LEU A 51 -2.84 10.62 -11.39
CA LEU A 51 -2.04 9.56 -10.81
C LEU A 51 -1.25 10.12 -9.61
N ARG A 52 -1.22 9.40 -8.49
CA ARG A 52 -0.64 9.87 -7.22
C ARG A 52 0.46 8.94 -6.71
N LEU A 53 1.35 9.48 -5.87
CA LEU A 53 2.44 8.72 -5.24
C LEU A 53 1.95 7.73 -4.16
N SER A 54 0.86 8.04 -3.46
CA SER A 54 0.37 7.22 -2.34
C SER A 54 -1.16 7.17 -2.32
N PRO A 55 -1.76 6.16 -1.66
CA PRO A 55 -3.21 6.01 -1.54
C PRO A 55 -3.78 6.94 -0.46
N MET A 56 -3.53 8.24 -0.62
CA MET A 56 -4.02 9.28 0.29
C MET A 56 -4.61 10.43 -0.52
N ALA A 57 -5.71 11.02 -0.05
CA ALA A 57 -6.36 12.13 -0.74
C ALA A 57 -5.46 13.37 -0.88
N VAL A 58 -4.49 13.53 0.01
CA VAL A 58 -3.52 14.65 0.05
C VAL A 58 -2.20 14.27 -0.67
N ALA A 59 -2.08 13.05 -1.20
CA ALA A 59 -0.86 12.59 -1.85
C ALA A 59 -0.50 13.46 -3.07
N PRO A 60 0.79 13.78 -3.28
CA PRO A 60 1.24 14.51 -4.46
C PRO A 60 0.86 13.80 -5.76
N ARG A 61 0.50 14.60 -6.76
CA ARG A 61 0.21 14.12 -8.12
C ARG A 61 1.52 13.85 -8.85
N LEU A 62 1.66 12.65 -9.39
CA LEU A 62 2.76 12.26 -10.28
C LEU A 62 2.52 12.76 -11.70
N SER A 63 1.33 12.47 -12.23
CA SER A 63 0.98 12.75 -13.61
C SER A 63 -0.54 12.78 -13.80
N THR A 64 -0.97 13.12 -15.01
CA THR A 64 -2.38 13.04 -15.43
C THR A 64 -2.51 11.91 -16.41
N LEU A 65 -3.35 10.93 -16.09
CA LEU A 65 -3.75 9.92 -17.05
C LEU A 65 -4.91 10.48 -17.87
N ARG A 66 -4.81 10.36 -19.19
CA ARG A 66 -5.90 10.77 -20.08
C ARG A 66 -6.98 9.70 -20.14
N ALA A 67 -8.22 10.11 -20.43
CA ALA A 67 -9.30 9.20 -20.77
C ALA A 67 -8.88 8.26 -21.90
N GLY A 68 -9.28 6.99 -21.81
CA GLY A 68 -8.92 5.94 -22.76
C GLY A 68 -7.56 5.26 -22.51
N THR A 69 -6.70 5.82 -21.64
CA THR A 69 -5.41 5.20 -21.32
C THR A 69 -5.62 3.80 -20.76
N SER A 70 -4.98 2.81 -21.40
CA SER A 70 -4.96 1.44 -20.93
C SER A 70 -4.05 1.31 -19.71
N LEU A 71 -4.56 0.69 -18.66
CA LEU A 71 -3.89 0.49 -17.39
C LEU A 71 -3.91 -0.98 -17.01
N ARG A 72 -2.80 -1.46 -16.45
CA ARG A 72 -2.74 -2.74 -15.76
C ARG A 72 -3.02 -2.49 -14.28
N LEU A 73 -4.05 -3.14 -13.76
CA LEU A 73 -4.31 -3.17 -12.34
C LEU A 73 -3.25 -4.03 -11.65
N LEU A 74 -2.48 -3.43 -10.74
CA LEU A 74 -1.48 -4.14 -9.94
C LEU A 74 -2.07 -4.57 -8.59
N ARG A 75 -2.80 -3.66 -7.92
CA ARG A 75 -3.38 -3.90 -6.60
C ARG A 75 -4.57 -2.98 -6.37
N ARG A 76 -5.51 -3.42 -5.54
CA ARG A 76 -6.54 -2.57 -4.94
C ARG A 76 -6.30 -2.44 -3.44
N TRP A 77 -6.52 -1.24 -2.91
CA TRP A 77 -6.40 -0.90 -1.50
C TRP A 77 -7.66 -0.15 -1.06
N SER A 78 -8.31 -0.61 0.00
CA SER A 78 -9.43 0.10 0.60
C SER A 78 -8.91 0.82 1.83
N ALA A 79 -8.91 2.15 1.81
CA ALA A 79 -8.51 2.94 2.96
C ALA A 79 -9.64 2.98 4.00
N ALA A 80 -9.27 3.19 5.27
CA ALA A 80 -10.22 3.21 6.39
C ALA A 80 -11.21 4.39 6.32
N ASP A 81 -10.90 5.40 5.51
CA ASP A 81 -11.75 6.55 5.18
C ASP A 81 -12.91 6.21 4.21
N GLY A 82 -13.01 4.94 3.78
CA GLY A 82 -14.01 4.48 2.82
C GLY A 82 -13.61 4.73 1.36
N ASN A 83 -12.44 5.30 1.10
CA ASN A 83 -11.95 5.49 -0.27
C ASN A 83 -11.27 4.22 -0.79
N ASP A 84 -11.66 3.82 -1.99
CA ASP A 84 -10.98 2.77 -2.73
C ASP A 84 -9.88 3.36 -3.62
N TRP A 85 -8.72 2.72 -3.56
CA TRP A 85 -7.51 3.09 -4.29
C TRP A 85 -7.04 1.93 -5.15
N LEU A 86 -6.59 2.24 -6.36
CA LEU A 86 -6.09 1.30 -7.34
C LEU A 86 -4.63 1.64 -7.64
N HIS A 87 -3.74 0.72 -7.34
CA HIS A 87 -2.36 0.80 -7.82
C HIS A 87 -2.33 0.30 -9.25
N VAL A 88 -1.99 1.19 -10.17
CA VAL A 88 -2.07 0.97 -11.61
C VAL A 88 -0.73 1.23 -12.28
N GLN A 89 -0.45 0.45 -13.32
CA GLN A 89 0.66 0.66 -14.24
C GLN A 89 0.09 1.02 -15.61
N PRO A 90 0.28 2.25 -16.10
CA PRO A 90 -0.13 2.60 -17.46
C PRO A 90 0.60 1.74 -18.49
N LEU A 91 -0.13 1.29 -19.52
CA LEU A 91 0.44 0.65 -20.70
C LEU A 91 0.88 1.75 -21.67
N GLY A 92 2.12 2.16 -21.52
CA GLY A 92 2.81 3.11 -22.38
C GLY A 92 4.25 3.20 -21.90
N GLU A 93 5.19 3.28 -22.84
CA GLU A 93 6.58 3.55 -22.48
C GLU A 93 6.64 4.93 -21.81
N ASP A 94 7.41 5.02 -20.72
CA ASP A 94 7.69 6.25 -19.95
C ASP A 94 6.61 6.79 -18.99
N GLN A 95 5.53 6.06 -18.72
CA GLN A 95 4.57 6.45 -17.68
C GLN A 95 4.85 5.79 -16.33
N PRO A 96 5.05 6.56 -15.25
CA PRO A 96 5.29 5.99 -13.93
C PRO A 96 4.06 5.24 -13.42
N ARG A 97 4.31 4.21 -12.60
CA ARG A 97 3.25 3.56 -11.80
C ARG A 97 2.78 4.48 -10.69
N GLY A 98 1.55 4.32 -10.26
CA GLY A 98 1.04 5.06 -9.13
C GLY A 98 -0.36 4.65 -8.69
N TRP A 99 -0.93 5.49 -7.84
CA TRP A 99 -2.23 5.29 -7.24
C TRP A 99 -3.29 6.16 -7.91
N LEU A 100 -4.40 5.52 -8.24
CA LEU A 100 -5.59 6.14 -8.80
C LEU A 100 -6.74 5.91 -7.82
N ARG A 101 -7.65 6.88 -7.69
CA ARG A 101 -8.89 6.69 -6.92
C ARG A 101 -9.90 5.92 -7.79
N ALA A 102 -10.51 4.88 -7.22
CA ALA A 102 -11.51 4.06 -7.90
C ALA A 102 -12.83 4.82 -8.10
#